data_AF-A0A7S2WGY2-F1
#
_entry.id   AF-A0A7S2WGY2-F1
#
_cell.length_a   1.000
_cell.length_b   1.000
_cell.length_c   1.000
_cell.angle_alpha   90.00
_cell.angle_beta   90.00
_cell.angle_gamma   90.00
#
_symmetry.space_group_name_H-M   'P 1'
#
loop_
_entity.id
_entity.type
_entity.pdbx_description
1 polymer ?
#
loop_
_entity_poly.entity_id
_entity_poly.type
_entity_poly.pdbx_seq_one_letter_code
_entity_poly.pdbx_strand_id
1 'polypeptide(L)'
;GIRDRHDGNLCSPDEEMHANLCYETCSKLTGGTHPIRTTAFSCCVEEPCSFFNSVFSNPLNLCEGYDAAGPKEGNGCPHQVGACMVNEEFSLGMCYKKCA
;
A
#
# COMPACT_ATOMS: atom_id res chain seq x y z
N GLY A 1 12.38 10.33 -10.17
CA GLY A 1 13.21 9.60 -9.20
C GLY A 1 12.30 9.22 -8.06
N ILE A 2 12.30 7.93 -7.70
CA ILE A 2 11.55 7.39 -6.56
C ILE A 2 12.11 8.04 -5.28
N ARG A 3 11.26 8.66 -4.44
CA ARG A 3 11.69 9.52 -3.33
C ARG A 3 11.39 8.90 -1.98
N ASP A 4 12.36 9.04 -1.08
CA ASP A 4 12.34 8.63 0.32
C ASP A 4 11.37 9.52 1.12
N ARG A 5 10.51 8.92 1.95
CA ARG A 5 9.48 9.59 2.78
C ARG A 5 10.02 10.05 4.13
N HIS A 6 11.29 10.45 4.17
CA HIS A 6 12.05 10.93 5.34
C HIS A 6 12.53 9.85 6.32
N ASP A 7 12.33 8.56 6.01
CA ASP A 7 12.62 7.44 6.90
C ASP A 7 13.38 6.27 6.23
N GLY A 8 13.81 6.42 4.98
CA GLY A 8 14.38 5.33 4.18
C GLY A 8 13.35 4.56 3.37
N ASN A 9 12.04 4.75 3.62
CA ASN A 9 10.97 3.98 3.00
C ASN A 9 10.28 4.76 1.87
N LEU A 10 9.81 4.00 0.88
CA LEU A 10 9.14 4.52 -0.31
C LEU A 10 7.61 4.61 -0.15
N CYS A 11 7.09 3.87 0.82
CA CYS A 11 5.69 3.79 1.20
C CYS A 11 5.53 4.14 2.68
N SER A 12 4.29 4.37 3.12
CA SER A 12 4.02 4.59 4.54
C SER A 12 4.39 3.35 5.39
N PRO A 13 4.68 3.49 6.70
CA PRO A 13 4.98 2.33 7.57
C PRO A 13 3.84 1.30 7.70
N ASP A 14 2.62 1.66 7.29
CA ASP A 14 1.44 0.80 7.23
C ASP A 14 1.21 0.14 5.87
N GLU A 15 2.15 0.35 4.94
CA GLU A 15 2.05 -0.07 3.56
C GLU A 15 3.23 -0.93 3.11
N GLU A 16 3.05 -1.62 2.00
CA GLU A 16 4.08 -2.35 1.29
C GLU A 16 4.14 -1.94 -0.18
N MET A 17 5.32 -2.03 -0.76
CA MET A 17 5.54 -1.73 -2.17
C MET A 17 5.22 -2.97 -3.02
N HIS A 18 4.38 -2.79 -4.04
CA HIS A 18 4.15 -3.80 -5.06
C HIS A 18 3.95 -3.12 -6.41
N ALA A 19 4.65 -3.57 -7.46
CA ALA A 19 4.56 -2.99 -8.80
C ALA A 19 4.69 -1.44 -8.85
N ASN A 20 5.62 -0.87 -8.07
CA ASN A 20 5.85 0.59 -7.93
C ASN A 20 4.69 1.41 -7.33
N LEU A 21 3.74 0.73 -6.68
CA LEU A 21 2.66 1.35 -5.92
C LEU A 21 2.75 0.92 -4.45
N CYS A 22 2.20 1.74 -3.58
CA CYS A 22 2.09 1.49 -2.15
C CYS A 22 0.67 1.04 -1.83
N TYR A 23 0.56 -0.11 -1.19
CA TYR A 23 -0.70 -0.72 -0.76
C TYR A 23 -0.67 -0.93 0.74
N GLU A 24 -1.81 -0.99 1.39
CA GLU A 24 -1.87 -1.54 2.73
C GLU A 24 -1.26 -2.96 2.75
N THR A 25 -0.53 -3.28 3.81
CA THR A 25 0.13 -4.59 3.90
C THR A 25 -0.91 -5.73 3.90
N CYS A 26 -0.63 -6.80 3.18
CA CYS A 26 -1.45 -8.03 3.18
C CYS A 26 -1.68 -8.58 4.61
N SER A 27 -0.69 -8.42 5.49
CA SER A 27 -0.83 -8.78 6.92
C SER A 27 -1.95 -8.00 7.60
N LYS A 28 -2.13 -6.71 7.33
CA LYS A 28 -3.22 -5.91 7.92
C LYS A 28 -4.56 -6.22 7.30
N LEU A 29 -4.61 -6.24 5.96
CA LEU A 29 -5.84 -6.50 5.19
C LEU A 29 -6.47 -7.86 5.49
N THR A 30 -5.67 -8.84 5.94
CA THR A 30 -6.13 -10.21 6.19
C THR A 30 -6.05 -10.62 7.67
N GLY A 31 -5.79 -9.67 8.57
CA GLY A 31 -5.61 -9.96 10.00
C GLY A 31 -4.50 -10.97 10.28
N GLY A 32 -3.46 -10.99 9.44
CA GLY A 32 -2.28 -11.84 9.55
C GLY A 32 -2.39 -13.23 8.92
N THR A 33 -3.54 -13.58 8.33
CA THR A 33 -3.76 -14.93 7.78
C THR A 33 -3.09 -15.15 6.43
N HIS A 34 -3.00 -14.12 5.59
CA HIS A 34 -2.38 -14.18 4.27
C HIS A 34 -1.37 -13.04 4.16
N PRO A 35 -0.18 -13.16 4.76
CA PRO A 35 0.75 -12.03 4.88
C PRO A 35 1.53 -11.73 3.60
N ILE A 36 1.45 -12.59 2.56
CA ILE A 36 2.29 -12.51 1.37
C ILE A 36 1.50 -11.89 0.22
N ARG A 37 1.94 -10.75 -0.31
CA ARG A 37 1.31 -10.14 -1.49
C ARG A 37 1.70 -10.86 -2.76
N THR A 38 0.69 -11.23 -3.56
CA THR A 38 0.89 -11.90 -4.85
C THR A 38 0.62 -10.98 -6.04
N THR A 39 -0.46 -10.19 -5.96
CA THR A 39 -0.84 -9.23 -6.99
C THR A 39 -1.34 -7.94 -6.35
N ALA A 40 -1.78 -6.98 -7.17
CA ALA A 40 -2.51 -5.81 -6.69
C ALA A 40 -3.80 -6.19 -5.94
N PHE A 41 -4.42 -7.34 -6.28
CA PHE A 41 -5.74 -7.74 -5.80
C PHE A 41 -5.72 -9.03 -4.99
N SER A 42 -4.56 -9.50 -4.53
CA SER A 42 -4.49 -10.80 -3.84
C SER A 42 -3.32 -10.95 -2.88
N CYS A 43 -3.58 -11.71 -1.82
CA CYS A 43 -2.62 -12.12 -0.79
C CYS A 43 -2.64 -13.64 -0.65
N CYS A 44 -1.54 -14.25 -0.21
CA CYS A 44 -1.42 -15.69 0.00
C CYS A 44 -0.85 -16.04 1.39
N VAL A 45 -1.10 -17.26 1.85
CA VAL A 45 -0.63 -17.76 3.16
C VAL A 45 0.86 -18.09 3.13
N GLU A 46 1.30 -18.81 2.10
CA GLU A 46 2.67 -19.31 1.98
C GLU A 46 3.10 -19.48 0.51
N GLU A 47 4.40 -19.42 0.27
CA GLU A 47 4.97 -19.72 -1.04
C GLU A 47 5.17 -21.23 -1.23
N PRO A 48 4.94 -21.77 -2.45
CA PRO A 48 4.47 -21.08 -3.64
C PRO A 48 2.98 -20.71 -3.54
N CYS A 49 2.64 -19.48 -3.92
CA CYS A 49 1.26 -19.04 -3.92
C CYS A 49 0.47 -19.73 -5.05
N SER A 50 -0.71 -20.22 -4.70
CA SER A 50 -1.63 -20.94 -5.56
C SER A 50 -3.06 -20.44 -5.35
N PHE A 51 -3.99 -20.89 -6.18
CA PHE A 51 -5.40 -20.53 -6.00
C PHE A 51 -5.99 -20.97 -4.65
N PHE A 52 -5.48 -22.07 -4.07
CA PHE A 52 -6.05 -22.65 -2.84
C PHE A 52 -5.53 -22.02 -1.54
N ASN A 53 -4.39 -21.32 -1.59
CA ASN A 53 -3.82 -20.63 -0.44
C ASN A 53 -3.80 -19.10 -0.65
N SER A 54 -4.59 -18.59 -1.60
CA SER A 54 -4.71 -17.16 -1.89
C SER A 54 -6.14 -16.66 -1.70
N VAL A 55 -6.24 -15.41 -1.30
CA VAL A 55 -7.47 -14.64 -1.23
C VAL A 55 -7.42 -13.51 -2.25
N PHE A 56 -8.57 -13.16 -2.82
CA PHE A 56 -8.70 -12.18 -3.90
C PHE A 56 -9.72 -11.09 -3.56
N SER A 57 -9.46 -9.86 -3.98
CA SER A 57 -10.43 -8.76 -3.87
C SER A 57 -11.70 -9.08 -4.66
N ASN A 58 -12.83 -8.55 -4.21
CA ASN A 58 -14.04 -8.51 -5.03
C ASN A 58 -13.81 -7.54 -6.21
N PRO A 59 -13.97 -7.96 -7.47
CA PRO A 59 -13.73 -7.10 -8.64
C PRO A 59 -14.67 -5.89 -8.73
N LEU A 60 -15.75 -5.84 -7.95
CA LEU A 60 -16.65 -4.69 -7.88
C LEU A 60 -16.22 -3.62 -6.86
N ASN A 61 -15.34 -3.98 -5.92
CA ASN A 61 -14.93 -3.10 -4.83
C ASN A 61 -13.52 -2.59 -5.09
N LEU A 62 -13.44 -1.57 -5.94
CA LEU A 62 -12.18 -0.94 -6.31
C LEU A 62 -11.65 -0.09 -5.16
N CYS A 63 -10.38 -0.31 -4.79
CA CYS A 63 -9.68 0.39 -3.72
C CYS A 63 -10.20 0.17 -2.31
N GLU A 64 -11.03 -0.86 -2.11
CA GLU A 64 -11.59 -1.24 -0.81
C GLU A 64 -11.17 -2.66 -0.37
N GLY A 65 -10.48 -3.41 -1.24
CA GLY A 65 -9.98 -4.74 -0.96
C GLY A 65 -8.47 -4.77 -0.75
N TYR A 66 -7.81 -5.79 -1.32
CA TYR A 66 -6.35 -5.93 -1.29
C TYR A 66 -5.61 -4.90 -2.15
N ASP A 67 -6.36 -4.15 -2.96
CA ASP A 67 -5.96 -3.02 -3.77
C ASP A 67 -6.22 -1.68 -3.08
N ALA A 68 -6.21 -1.63 -1.74
CA ALA A 68 -6.31 -0.41 -0.96
C ALA A 68 -4.92 0.13 -0.52
N ALA A 69 -4.82 1.43 -0.31
CA ALA A 69 -3.73 2.13 0.37
C ALA A 69 -3.92 2.10 1.88
N GLY A 70 -2.85 2.36 2.62
CA GLY A 70 -2.86 2.35 4.08
C GLY A 70 -3.71 3.47 4.70
N PRO A 71 -4.20 3.29 5.93
CA PRO A 71 -4.99 4.28 6.65
C PRO A 71 -4.30 5.62 6.88
N LYS A 72 -2.96 5.66 6.92
CA LYS A 72 -2.24 6.95 7.02
C LYS A 72 -2.37 7.82 5.76
N GLU A 73 -2.78 7.22 4.65
CA GLU A 73 -3.02 7.89 3.37
C GLU A 73 -4.50 8.11 3.07
N GLY A 74 -5.35 7.88 4.06
CA GLY A 74 -6.78 8.18 3.97
C GLY A 74 -7.66 7.04 3.46
N ASN A 75 -7.17 5.79 3.43
CA ASN A 75 -7.93 4.59 3.02
C ASN A 75 -8.52 4.70 1.60
N GLY A 76 -7.66 4.77 0.58
CA GLY A 76 -8.07 4.92 -0.81
C GLY A 76 -7.30 4.02 -1.77
N CYS A 77 -7.20 4.42 -3.03
CA CYS A 77 -6.45 3.66 -4.03
C CYS A 77 -4.94 3.71 -3.76
N PRO A 78 -4.19 2.67 -4.15
CA PRO A 78 -2.75 2.63 -4.03
C PRO A 78 -2.13 3.80 -4.77
N HIS A 79 -1.13 4.39 -4.15
CA HIS A 79 -0.47 5.57 -4.70
C HIS A 79 0.95 5.24 -5.15
N GLN A 80 1.52 6.14 -5.94
CA GLN A 80 2.91 6.01 -6.37
C GLN A 80 3.86 6.09 -5.18
N VAL A 81 4.96 5.34 -5.27
CA VAL A 81 6.09 5.44 -4.35
C VAL A 81 6.61 6.87 -4.27
N GLY A 82 6.91 7.35 -3.07
CA GLY A 82 7.41 8.70 -2.83
C GLY A 82 6.40 9.83 -3.08
N ALA A 83 5.10 9.52 -3.18
CA ALA A 83 4.05 10.52 -3.06
C ALA A 83 4.06 11.14 -1.65
N CYS A 84 3.77 12.43 -1.53
CA CYS A 84 3.63 13.06 -0.22
C CYS A 84 2.38 12.55 0.50
N MET A 85 2.42 12.51 1.84
CA MET A 85 1.27 12.10 2.62
C MET A 85 0.09 13.06 2.41
N VAL A 86 -1.13 12.61 2.68
CA VAL A 86 -2.34 13.46 2.62
C VAL A 86 -2.24 14.76 3.44
N ASN A 87 -1.49 14.76 4.54
CA ASN A 87 -1.22 15.94 5.38
C ASN A 87 0.03 16.73 4.96
N GLU A 88 0.63 16.41 3.83
CA GLU A 88 1.84 17.04 3.31
C GLU A 88 1.61 17.68 1.93
N GLU A 89 2.40 18.70 1.64
CA GLU A 89 2.50 19.36 0.35
C GLU A 89 3.90 19.15 -0.25
N PHE A 90 3.94 18.92 -1.56
CA PHE A 90 5.19 18.80 -2.29
C PHE A 90 5.76 20.17 -2.63
N SER A 91 6.96 20.49 -2.13
CA SER A 91 7.69 21.71 -2.47
C SER A 91 9.18 21.43 -2.56
N LEU A 92 9.90 22.13 -3.46
CA LEU A 92 11.38 22.05 -3.57
C LEU A 92 11.98 20.63 -3.58
N GLY A 93 11.26 19.64 -4.15
CA GLY A 93 11.76 18.26 -4.20
C GLY A 93 11.47 17.41 -2.97
N MET A 94 10.80 17.95 -1.95
CA MET A 94 10.51 17.29 -0.68
C MET A 94 9.03 17.43 -0.28
N CYS A 95 8.60 16.57 0.64
CA CYS A 95 7.27 16.65 1.25
C CYS A 95 7.37 17.41 2.58
N TYR A 96 6.51 18.42 2.75
CA TYR A 96 6.42 19.22 3.97
C TYR A 96 5.02 19.13 4.55
N LYS A 97 4.90 19.09 5.88
CA LYS A 97 3.57 19.18 6.51
C LYS A 97 2.86 20.46 6.08
N LYS A 98 1.59 20.32 5.71
CA LYS A 98 0.69 21.45 5.50
C LYS A 98 0.58 22.25 6.80
N CYS A 99 0.58 23.57 6.70
CA CYS A 99 0.23 24.43 7.84
C CYS A 99 -1.24 24.21 8.21
N ALA A 100 -1.53 24.16 9.51
CA ALA A 100 -2.89 24.05 10.05
C ALA A 100 -3.71 25.32 9.83
#